data_AF-A0A924CN47-F1
#
_entry.id   AF-A0A924CN47-F1
#
_cell.length_a   1.000
_cell.length_b   1.000
_cell.length_c   1.000
_cell.angle_alpha   90.00
_cell.angle_beta   90.00
_cell.angle_gamma   90.00
#
_symmetry.space_group_name_H-M   'P 1'
#
loop_
_entity.id
_entity.type
_entity.pdbx_description
1 polymer ?
#
loop_
_entity_poly.entity_id
_entity_poly.type
_entity_poly.pdbx_seq_one_letter_code
_entity_poly.pdbx_strand_id
1 'polypeptide(L)'
;EELLDRLKALRKDLADEQKVPPYVIFSNATLREMAQQQPLTRSQFLRLSGVGDRKLSQYGDAFMEEISGFREDHGLSTSPTASRSVPVGAKMETRGNVTTTHLETLALHQKGMKVNEIAEARELRSGTITSHLEILLENSYEVNLDAVVPRDRSAQILQAFKQTKLDSLSAMREILGESFTYDEIRLVRAWWRRKASV
;
A
#
# COMPACT_ATOMS: atom_id res chain seq x y z
N GLU A 1 2.91 15.04 -22.74
CA GLU A 1 1.77 14.24 -23.24
C GLU A 1 1.77 12.82 -22.67
N GLU A 2 2.93 12.26 -22.37
CA GLU A 2 3.13 10.89 -21.90
C GLU A 2 2.48 10.57 -20.53
N LEU A 3 2.57 11.44 -19.52
CA LEU A 3 1.85 11.27 -18.25
C LEU A 3 0.33 11.21 -18.45
N LEU A 4 -0.22 12.05 -19.31
CA LEU A 4 -1.67 12.06 -19.59
C LEU A 4 -2.12 10.72 -20.20
N ASP A 5 -1.26 10.08 -20.99
CA ASP A 5 -1.56 8.77 -21.58
C ASP A 5 -1.55 7.66 -20.52
N ARG A 6 -0.56 7.65 -19.64
CA ARG A 6 -0.51 6.72 -18.49
C ARG A 6 -1.73 6.87 -17.58
N LEU A 7 -2.12 8.11 -17.26
CA LEU A 7 -3.31 8.37 -16.46
C LEU A 7 -4.61 7.94 -17.17
N LYS A 8 -4.68 7.99 -18.50
CA LYS A 8 -5.82 7.46 -19.26
C LYS A 8 -5.86 5.94 -19.24
N ALA A 9 -4.71 5.28 -19.34
CA ALA A 9 -4.60 3.83 -19.24
C ALA A 9 -5.06 3.35 -17.86
N LEU A 10 -4.50 3.90 -16.78
CA LEU A 10 -4.89 3.60 -15.41
C LEU A 10 -6.40 3.82 -15.17
N ARG A 11 -6.95 4.93 -15.68
CA ARG A 11 -8.39 5.19 -15.61
C ARG A 11 -9.22 4.11 -16.29
N LYS A 12 -8.75 3.63 -17.45
CA LYS A 12 -9.43 2.58 -18.21
C LYS A 12 -9.40 1.27 -17.43
N ASP A 13 -8.25 0.85 -16.91
CA ASP A 13 -8.14 -0.38 -16.11
C ASP A 13 -9.08 -0.36 -14.89
N LEU A 14 -9.10 0.74 -14.13
CA LEU A 14 -9.99 0.90 -12.97
C LEU A 14 -11.47 0.91 -13.36
N ALA A 15 -11.79 1.45 -14.54
CA ALA A 15 -13.15 1.50 -15.05
C ALA A 15 -13.63 0.13 -15.53
N ASP A 16 -12.77 -0.62 -16.22
CA ASP A 16 -13.01 -2.01 -16.63
C ASP A 16 -13.21 -2.92 -15.40
N GLU A 17 -12.37 -2.78 -14.37
CA GLU A 17 -12.50 -3.54 -13.11
C GLU A 17 -13.84 -3.30 -12.41
N GLN A 18 -14.29 -2.04 -12.38
CA GLN A 18 -15.57 -1.67 -11.79
C GLN A 18 -16.76 -1.76 -12.75
N LYS A 19 -16.54 -2.18 -14.01
CA LYS A 19 -17.55 -2.22 -15.08
C LYS A 19 -18.31 -0.89 -15.25
N VAL A 20 -17.62 0.22 -15.08
CA VAL A 20 -18.15 1.57 -15.27
C VAL A 20 -17.48 2.24 -16.47
N PRO A 21 -18.12 3.22 -17.12
CA PRO A 21 -17.45 4.00 -18.14
C PRO A 21 -16.24 4.81 -17.59
N PRO A 22 -15.13 4.95 -18.32
CA PRO A 22 -13.91 5.61 -17.82
C PRO A 22 -14.12 7.04 -17.29
N TYR A 23 -15.02 7.81 -17.90
CA TYR A 23 -15.30 9.19 -17.48
C TYR A 23 -15.92 9.30 -16.08
N VAL A 24 -16.46 8.19 -15.53
CA VAL A 24 -17.03 8.14 -14.17
C VAL A 24 -15.94 8.25 -13.11
N ILE A 25 -14.78 7.64 -13.36
CA ILE A 25 -13.61 7.68 -12.47
C ILE A 25 -13.10 9.12 -12.39
N PHE A 26 -12.55 9.64 -13.49
CA PHE A 26 -12.16 11.04 -13.65
C PHE A 26 -12.47 11.58 -15.06
N SER A 27 -12.89 12.84 -15.10
CA SER A 27 -13.16 13.54 -16.36
C SER A 27 -11.86 13.79 -17.13
N ASN A 28 -11.97 14.00 -18.45
CA ASN A 28 -10.79 14.36 -19.27
C ASN A 28 -10.16 15.70 -18.81
N ALA A 29 -10.96 16.63 -18.28
CA ALA A 29 -10.47 17.89 -17.73
C ALA A 29 -9.61 17.63 -16.48
N THR A 30 -10.11 16.81 -15.54
CA THR A 30 -9.38 16.44 -14.33
C THR A 30 -8.08 15.70 -14.64
N LEU A 31 -8.07 14.77 -15.61
CA LEU A 31 -6.84 14.08 -16.01
C LEU A 31 -5.78 15.04 -16.59
N ARG A 32 -6.21 16.03 -17.38
CA ARG A 32 -5.30 17.06 -17.90
C ARG A 32 -4.75 17.92 -16.76
N GLU A 33 -5.59 18.28 -15.81
CA GLU A 33 -5.19 19.04 -14.63
C GLU A 33 -4.22 18.24 -13.74
N MET A 34 -4.46 16.94 -13.54
CA MET A 34 -3.53 16.03 -12.87
C MET A 34 -2.17 15.96 -13.59
N ALA A 35 -2.18 15.84 -14.91
CA ALA A 35 -0.94 15.79 -15.69
C ALA A 35 -0.15 17.11 -15.64
N GLN A 36 -0.83 18.24 -15.49
CA GLN A 36 -0.21 19.56 -15.35
C GLN A 36 0.29 19.85 -13.93
N GLN A 37 -0.53 19.55 -12.91
CA GLN A 37 -0.28 19.89 -11.51
C GLN A 37 0.53 18.81 -10.77
N GLN A 38 0.56 17.58 -11.30
CA GLN A 38 1.29 16.43 -10.77
C GLN A 38 1.16 16.27 -9.24
N PRO A 39 -0.07 16.20 -8.69
CA PRO A 39 -0.27 16.11 -7.25
C PRO A 39 0.32 14.83 -6.66
N LEU A 40 1.08 14.97 -5.59
CA LEU A 40 1.72 13.87 -4.85
C LEU A 40 1.15 13.71 -3.43
N THR A 41 0.17 14.53 -3.05
CA THR A 41 -0.46 14.50 -1.73
C THR A 41 -1.98 14.60 -1.83
N ARG A 42 -2.69 14.02 -0.86
CA ARG A 42 -4.15 14.07 -0.80
C ARG A 42 -4.70 15.50 -0.82
N SER A 43 -4.06 16.41 -0.10
CA SER A 43 -4.43 17.83 -0.09
C SER A 43 -4.20 18.52 -1.43
N GLN A 44 -3.20 18.12 -2.22
CA GLN A 44 -3.02 18.61 -3.60
C GLN A 44 -4.07 18.02 -4.54
N PHE A 45 -4.40 16.74 -4.36
CA PHE A 45 -5.41 16.04 -5.15
C PHE A 45 -6.82 16.63 -4.94
N LEU A 46 -7.18 17.00 -3.70
CA LEU A 46 -8.45 17.66 -3.37
C LEU A 46 -8.61 19.06 -3.97
N ARG A 47 -7.51 19.71 -4.37
CA ARG A 47 -7.58 21.02 -5.04
C ARG A 47 -7.94 20.90 -6.52
N LEU A 48 -7.97 19.69 -7.07
CA LEU A 48 -8.31 19.46 -8.46
C LEU A 48 -9.81 19.54 -8.71
N SER A 49 -10.19 20.14 -9.83
CA SER A 49 -11.58 20.29 -10.21
C SER A 49 -12.24 18.94 -10.53
N GLY A 50 -13.30 18.61 -9.80
CA GLY A 50 -14.05 17.35 -9.94
C GLY A 50 -13.50 16.17 -9.10
N VAL A 51 -12.55 16.42 -8.20
CA VAL A 51 -12.09 15.45 -7.19
C VAL A 51 -12.76 15.74 -5.85
N GLY A 52 -13.72 14.90 -5.48
CA GLY A 52 -14.30 14.90 -4.13
C GLY A 52 -13.62 13.87 -3.22
N ASP A 53 -13.85 13.97 -1.91
CA ASP A 53 -13.29 13.08 -0.87
C ASP A 53 -13.49 11.59 -1.18
N ARG A 54 -14.68 11.22 -1.67
CA ARG A 54 -15.00 9.85 -2.06
C ARG A 54 -14.13 9.34 -3.22
N LYS A 55 -13.86 10.18 -4.23
CA LYS A 55 -13.00 9.82 -5.37
C LYS A 55 -11.52 9.79 -4.96
N LEU A 56 -11.11 10.71 -4.10
CA LEU A 56 -9.77 10.71 -3.51
C LEU A 56 -9.52 9.42 -2.74
N SER A 57 -10.44 9.01 -1.88
CA SER A 57 -10.27 7.81 -1.06
C SER A 57 -10.31 6.52 -1.89
N GLN A 58 -10.99 6.52 -3.04
CA GLN A 58 -11.15 5.32 -3.87
C GLN A 58 -10.07 5.19 -4.94
N TYR A 59 -9.59 6.29 -5.51
CA TYR A 59 -8.68 6.28 -6.66
C TYR A 59 -7.41 7.10 -6.46
N GLY A 60 -7.39 8.00 -5.49
CA GLY A 60 -6.31 8.97 -5.36
C GLY A 60 -4.95 8.33 -5.13
N ASP A 61 -4.88 7.27 -4.33
CA ASP A 61 -3.61 6.58 -4.06
C ASP A 61 -3.03 5.97 -5.35
N ALA A 62 -3.85 5.32 -6.19
CA ALA A 62 -3.40 4.73 -7.47
C ALA A 62 -2.92 5.79 -8.47
N PHE A 63 -3.63 6.91 -8.60
CA PHE A 63 -3.23 7.98 -9.52
C PHE A 63 -2.00 8.75 -9.02
N MET A 64 -1.85 8.96 -7.70
CA MET A 64 -0.65 9.57 -7.12
C MET A 64 0.59 8.69 -7.34
N GLU A 65 0.44 7.37 -7.26
CA GLU A 65 1.52 6.42 -7.53
C GLU A 65 1.97 6.49 -9.00
N GLU A 66 1.05 6.51 -9.95
CA GLU A 66 1.36 6.65 -11.38
C GLU A 66 2.07 7.97 -11.70
N ILE A 67 1.62 9.07 -11.08
CA ILE A 67 2.25 10.39 -11.22
C ILE A 67 3.66 10.39 -10.63
N SER A 68 3.87 9.74 -9.48
CA SER A 68 5.21 9.57 -8.89
C SER A 68 6.11 8.79 -9.85
N GLY A 69 5.67 7.61 -10.29
CA GLY A 69 6.44 6.74 -11.18
C GLY A 69 6.83 7.42 -12.48
N PHE A 70 5.94 8.24 -13.06
CA PHE A 70 6.27 9.05 -14.23
C PHE A 70 7.38 10.08 -13.96
N ARG A 71 7.36 10.77 -12.82
CA ARG A 71 8.40 11.78 -12.50
C ARG A 71 9.78 11.15 -12.34
N GLU A 72 9.81 9.92 -11.84
CA GLU A 72 11.03 9.14 -11.65
C GLU A 72 11.60 8.64 -12.98
N ASP A 73 10.74 8.10 -13.85
CA ASP A 73 11.10 7.60 -15.18
C ASP A 73 11.70 8.70 -16.07
N HIS A 74 11.24 9.95 -15.90
CA HIS A 74 11.74 11.13 -16.61
C HIS A 74 12.86 11.90 -15.89
N GLY A 75 13.42 11.37 -14.79
CA GLY A 75 14.61 11.94 -14.13
C GLY A 75 14.45 13.34 -13.53
N LEU A 76 13.22 13.82 -13.34
CA LEU A 76 12.91 15.15 -12.78
C LEU A 76 13.02 15.10 -11.24
N SER A 77 14.25 14.95 -10.76
CA SER A 77 14.60 14.94 -9.34
C SER A 77 14.47 16.35 -8.74
N THR A 78 13.38 16.60 -8.02
CA THR A 78 13.31 17.70 -7.04
C THR A 78 12.78 17.15 -5.71
N SER A 79 13.67 17.12 -4.72
CA SER A 79 13.33 17.07 -3.28
C SER A 79 13.84 18.38 -2.66
N PRO A 80 13.28 18.91 -1.56
CA PRO A 80 12.77 18.15 -0.42
C PRO A 80 11.49 18.71 0.23
N THR A 81 10.44 17.89 0.39
CA THR A 81 9.53 17.87 1.57
C THR A 81 8.36 16.89 1.38
N ALA A 82 8.31 15.89 2.28
CA ALA A 82 7.15 15.13 2.72
C ALA A 82 6.32 14.31 1.71
N SER A 83 6.94 13.31 1.06
CA SER A 83 6.42 11.93 0.93
C SER A 83 7.29 11.17 -0.07
N ARG A 84 8.33 10.54 0.48
CA ARG A 84 9.33 9.73 -0.22
C ARG A 84 8.69 8.42 -0.70
N SER A 85 8.38 8.31 -1.99
CA SER A 85 8.35 7.02 -2.66
C SER A 85 9.59 6.99 -3.56
N VAL A 86 10.28 5.84 -3.56
CA VAL A 86 11.20 5.23 -4.58
C VAL A 86 12.73 5.38 -4.42
N PRO A 87 13.56 4.43 -4.94
CA PRO A 87 13.66 4.10 -6.38
C PRO A 87 13.41 2.62 -6.79
N VAL A 88 13.02 2.51 -8.06
CA VAL A 88 12.92 1.37 -8.98
C VAL A 88 14.27 0.66 -9.24
N GLY A 89 14.22 -0.66 -9.50
CA GLY A 89 15.03 -1.25 -10.59
C GLY A 89 15.82 -2.52 -10.30
N ALA A 90 15.20 -3.69 -10.48
CA ALA A 90 15.79 -4.80 -11.24
C ALA A 90 14.72 -5.85 -11.54
N LYS A 91 14.51 -6.13 -12.84
CA LYS A 91 13.81 -7.31 -13.33
C LYS A 91 14.37 -8.56 -12.63
N MET A 92 13.51 -9.38 -12.02
CA MET A 92 13.69 -10.83 -12.10
C MET A 92 12.39 -11.56 -11.80
N GLU A 93 11.96 -12.35 -12.77
CA GLU A 93 10.87 -13.31 -12.62
C GLU A 93 11.17 -14.27 -11.47
N THR A 94 10.20 -14.57 -10.60
CA THR A 94 10.06 -15.84 -9.88
C THR A 94 8.76 -15.92 -9.06
N ARG A 95 8.37 -17.15 -8.74
CA ARG A 95 7.03 -17.61 -8.31
C ARG A 95 6.39 -16.80 -7.17
N GLY A 96 5.21 -16.24 -7.48
CA GLY A 96 4.25 -15.70 -6.52
C GLY A 96 4.70 -14.37 -5.91
N ASN A 97 4.45 -13.24 -6.58
CA ASN A 97 4.47 -11.84 -6.11
C ASN A 97 5.61 -11.34 -5.16
N VAL A 98 6.58 -12.17 -4.76
CA VAL A 98 7.66 -11.86 -3.82
C VAL A 98 8.89 -11.51 -4.62
N THR A 99 9.35 -10.27 -4.47
CA THR A 99 10.55 -9.74 -5.14
C THR A 99 11.74 -9.66 -4.19
N THR A 100 12.94 -9.38 -4.70
CA THR A 100 14.18 -9.23 -3.92
C THR A 100 14.05 -8.23 -2.77
N THR A 101 13.31 -7.12 -2.97
CA THR A 101 13.09 -6.11 -1.92
C THR A 101 12.28 -6.66 -0.73
N HIS A 102 11.43 -7.66 -0.96
CA HIS A 102 10.72 -8.34 0.13
C HIS A 102 11.69 -9.20 0.93
N LEU A 103 12.56 -9.95 0.26
CA LEU A 103 13.56 -10.80 0.91
C LEU A 103 14.57 -10.00 1.74
N GLU A 104 14.93 -8.79 1.31
CA GLU A 104 15.75 -7.88 2.11
C GLU A 104 15.05 -7.42 3.39
N THR A 105 13.75 -7.09 3.33
CA THR A 105 12.95 -6.84 4.53
C THR A 105 12.95 -8.07 5.44
N LEU A 106 12.75 -9.26 4.88
CA LEU A 106 12.74 -10.51 5.64
C LEU A 106 14.06 -10.75 6.37
N ALA A 107 15.19 -10.53 5.70
CA ALA A 107 16.52 -10.74 6.27
C ALA A 107 16.79 -9.81 7.46
N LEU A 108 16.37 -8.55 7.40
CA LEU A 108 16.51 -7.60 8.52
C LEU A 108 15.53 -7.94 9.65
N HIS A 109 14.33 -8.37 9.32
CA HIS A 109 13.34 -8.84 10.29
C HIS A 109 13.82 -10.07 11.06
N GLN A 110 14.45 -11.03 10.37
CA GLN A 110 15.03 -12.23 10.98
C GLN A 110 16.20 -11.91 11.92
N LYS A 111 16.86 -10.76 11.77
CA LYS A 111 17.87 -10.25 12.72
C LYS A 111 17.24 -9.63 13.98
N GLY A 112 15.92 -9.64 14.11
CA GLY A 112 15.19 -9.14 15.27
C GLY A 112 14.93 -7.64 15.26
N MET A 113 15.13 -6.97 14.11
CA MET A 113 14.83 -5.54 13.96
C MET A 113 13.31 -5.32 13.88
N LYS A 114 12.83 -4.22 14.45
CA LYS A 114 11.41 -3.82 14.39
C LYS A 114 11.11 -3.10 13.07
N VAL A 115 9.83 -3.01 12.71
CA VAL A 115 9.36 -2.35 11.46
C VAL A 115 9.99 -0.97 11.26
N ASN A 116 9.99 -0.13 12.30
CA ASN A 116 10.54 1.22 12.22
C ASN A 116 12.06 1.21 12.00
N GLU A 117 12.79 0.31 12.67
CA GLU A 117 14.24 0.19 12.54
C GLU A 117 14.62 -0.34 11.14
N ILE A 118 13.84 -1.30 10.61
CA ILE A 118 13.99 -1.79 9.24
C ILE A 118 13.69 -0.67 8.24
N ALA A 119 12.64 0.12 8.49
CA ALA A 119 12.27 1.25 7.65
C ALA A 119 13.41 2.27 7.61
N GLU A 120 13.99 2.63 8.75
CA GLU A 120 15.14 3.52 8.84
C GLU A 120 16.38 2.93 8.16
N ALA A 121 16.72 1.67 8.44
CA ALA A 121 17.89 1.00 7.87
C ALA A 121 17.82 0.83 6.34
N ARG A 122 16.61 0.74 5.79
CA ARG A 122 16.36 0.65 4.34
C ARG A 122 15.99 1.98 3.69
N GLU A 123 15.91 3.07 4.45
CA GLU A 123 15.37 4.36 4.03
C GLU A 123 13.97 4.27 3.38
N LEU A 124 13.15 3.33 3.85
CA LEU A 124 11.77 3.10 3.43
C LEU A 124 10.78 3.64 4.46
N ARG A 125 9.50 3.67 4.11
CA ARG A 125 8.43 3.99 5.08
C ARG A 125 8.04 2.73 5.85
N SER A 126 7.70 2.88 7.13
CA SER A 126 7.21 1.77 7.96
C SER A 126 6.02 1.03 7.32
N GLY A 127 5.10 1.76 6.68
CA GLY A 127 3.98 1.16 5.94
C GLY A 127 4.40 0.26 4.77
N THR A 128 5.48 0.60 4.06
CA THR A 128 6.05 -0.23 2.99
C THR A 128 6.65 -1.52 3.56
N ILE A 129 7.32 -1.43 4.72
CA ILE A 129 7.84 -2.61 5.42
C ILE A 129 6.69 -3.51 5.88
N THR A 130 5.60 -2.94 6.41
CA THR A 130 4.39 -3.70 6.75
C THR A 130 3.83 -4.44 5.55
N SER A 131 3.67 -3.76 4.40
CA SER A 131 3.19 -4.40 3.17
C SER A 131 4.14 -5.51 2.69
N HIS A 132 5.45 -5.31 2.78
CA HIS A 132 6.42 -6.36 2.44
C HIS A 132 6.25 -7.60 3.32
N LEU A 133 6.09 -7.41 4.64
CA LEU A 133 5.88 -8.49 5.60
C LEU A 133 4.54 -9.22 5.38
N GLU A 134 3.48 -8.50 4.97
CA GLU A 134 2.20 -9.09 4.58
C GLU A 134 2.38 -10.02 3.36
N ILE A 135 2.98 -9.53 2.28
CA ILE A 135 3.23 -10.32 1.06
C ILE A 135 4.09 -11.55 1.37
N LEU A 136 5.11 -11.41 2.21
CA LEU A 136 5.95 -12.52 2.67
C LEU A 136 5.12 -13.57 3.45
N LEU A 137 4.26 -13.13 4.37
CA LEU A 137 3.39 -14.02 5.14
C LEU A 137 2.42 -14.80 4.24
N GLU A 138 1.80 -14.14 3.28
CA GLU A 138 0.86 -14.76 2.31
C GLU A 138 1.56 -15.79 1.41
N ASN A 139 2.83 -15.53 1.07
CA ASN A 139 3.65 -16.46 0.27
C ASN A 139 4.42 -17.47 1.14
N SER A 140 3.95 -17.74 2.36
CA SER A 140 4.48 -18.76 3.26
C SER A 140 5.91 -18.55 3.76
N TYR A 141 6.45 -17.34 3.70
CA TYR A 141 7.74 -17.02 4.31
C TYR A 141 7.64 -16.87 5.83
N GLU A 142 8.70 -17.21 6.53
CA GLU A 142 8.77 -17.18 8.00
C GLU A 142 8.98 -15.75 8.53
N VAL A 143 7.87 -15.03 8.70
CA VAL A 143 7.84 -13.75 9.41
C VAL A 143 7.46 -13.99 10.87
N ASN A 144 8.33 -13.55 11.78
CA ASN A 144 8.07 -13.58 13.22
C ASN A 144 7.09 -12.47 13.62
N LEU A 145 5.81 -12.79 13.78
CA LEU A 145 4.76 -11.84 14.13
C LEU A 145 5.00 -11.16 15.48
N ASP A 146 5.56 -11.87 16.47
CA ASP A 146 5.78 -11.36 17.83
C ASP A 146 6.79 -10.19 17.88
N ALA A 147 7.69 -10.14 16.90
CA ALA A 147 8.66 -9.05 16.76
C ALA A 147 8.06 -7.79 16.12
N VAL A 148 6.93 -7.94 15.41
CA VAL A 148 6.24 -6.88 14.67
C VAL A 148 5.06 -6.33 15.46
N VAL A 149 4.29 -7.23 16.06
CA VAL A 149 3.09 -6.94 16.85
C VAL A 149 3.26 -7.58 18.22
N PRO A 150 3.20 -6.81 19.32
CA PRO A 150 3.30 -7.37 20.67
C PRO A 150 2.30 -8.50 20.91
N ARG A 151 2.73 -9.54 21.63
CA ARG A 151 1.93 -10.75 21.91
C ARG A 151 0.54 -10.48 22.48
N ASP A 152 0.42 -9.50 23.37
CA ASP A 152 -0.85 -9.12 23.98
C ASP A 152 -1.86 -8.65 22.92
N ARG A 153 -1.38 -7.80 22.01
CA ARG A 153 -2.18 -7.21 20.94
C ARG A 153 -2.50 -8.23 19.85
N SER A 154 -1.53 -9.04 19.45
CA SER A 154 -1.78 -10.10 18.46
C SER A 154 -2.77 -11.15 19.00
N ALA A 155 -2.72 -11.49 20.29
CA ALA A 155 -3.69 -12.37 20.92
C ALA A 155 -5.11 -11.79 20.90
N GLN A 156 -5.28 -10.49 21.21
CA GLN A 156 -6.56 -9.80 21.15
C GLN A 156 -7.14 -9.80 19.72
N ILE A 157 -6.31 -9.50 18.71
CA ILE A 157 -6.70 -9.53 17.30
C ILE A 157 -7.10 -10.97 16.87
N LEU A 158 -6.32 -11.98 17.24
CA LEU A 158 -6.62 -13.38 16.95
C LEU A 158 -7.92 -13.85 17.62
N GLN A 159 -8.19 -13.39 18.85
CA GLN A 159 -9.43 -13.70 19.54
C GLN A 159 -10.64 -13.11 18.80
N ALA A 160 -10.53 -11.87 18.31
CA ALA A 160 -11.56 -11.24 17.49
C ALA A 160 -11.82 -12.02 16.18
N PHE A 161 -10.77 -12.47 15.49
CA PHE A 161 -10.88 -13.31 14.29
C PHE A 161 -11.43 -14.72 14.56
N LYS A 162 -11.30 -15.26 15.78
CA LYS A 162 -11.90 -16.56 16.15
C LYS A 162 -13.37 -16.43 16.53
N GLN A 163 -13.73 -15.34 17.20
CA GLN A 163 -15.10 -15.07 17.64
C GLN A 163 -15.98 -14.59 16.49
N THR A 164 -15.38 -13.96 15.47
CA THR A 164 -16.08 -13.50 14.29
C THR A 164 -15.70 -14.33 13.07
N LYS A 165 -16.65 -14.60 12.17
CA LYS A 165 -16.35 -15.15 10.85
C LYS A 165 -15.98 -14.06 9.83
N LEU A 166 -15.47 -12.92 10.31
CA LEU A 166 -15.28 -11.71 9.50
C LEU A 166 -13.79 -11.50 9.21
N ASP A 167 -13.46 -11.44 7.93
CA ASP A 167 -12.11 -11.18 7.43
C ASP A 167 -11.82 -9.69 7.14
N SER A 168 -12.79 -8.82 7.44
CA SER A 168 -12.74 -7.39 7.12
C SER A 168 -11.94 -6.60 8.15
N LEU A 169 -10.94 -5.83 7.67
CA LEU A 169 -10.08 -4.99 8.50
C LEU A 169 -10.86 -3.88 9.21
N SER A 170 -11.86 -3.29 8.55
CA SER A 170 -12.70 -2.25 9.15
C SER A 170 -13.56 -2.81 10.27
N ALA A 171 -14.17 -3.98 10.07
CA ALA A 171 -14.97 -4.65 11.09
C ALA A 171 -14.11 -5.06 12.29
N MET A 172 -12.90 -5.55 12.05
CA MET A 172 -11.96 -5.88 13.14
C MET A 172 -11.55 -4.64 13.92
N ARG A 173 -11.30 -3.52 13.24
CA ARG A 173 -10.97 -2.25 13.92
C ARG A 173 -12.15 -1.71 14.72
N GLU A 174 -13.38 -1.91 14.26
CA GLU A 174 -14.59 -1.53 15.00
C GLU A 174 -14.74 -2.35 16.29
N ILE A 175 -14.41 -3.64 16.26
CA ILE A 175 -14.48 -4.54 17.42
C ILE A 175 -13.34 -4.31 18.41
N LEU A 176 -12.12 -4.11 17.90
CA LEU A 176 -10.91 -3.97 18.71
C LEU A 176 -10.71 -2.53 19.23
N GLY A 177 -11.34 -1.55 18.57
CA GLY A 177 -11.25 -0.13 18.90
C GLY A 177 -10.09 0.60 18.21
N GLU A 178 -10.09 1.93 18.36
CA GLU A 178 -9.10 2.82 17.71
C GLU A 178 -7.67 2.67 18.22
N SER A 179 -7.49 1.96 19.33
CA SER A 179 -6.18 1.65 19.90
C SER A 179 -5.36 0.71 19.02
N PHE A 180 -5.98 0.03 18.05
CA PHE A 180 -5.33 -0.84 17.07
C PHE A 180 -5.18 -0.19 15.71
N THR A 181 -3.99 -0.33 15.13
CA THR A 181 -3.71 0.17 13.79
C THR A 181 -4.14 -0.85 12.73
N TYR A 182 -4.48 -0.38 11.54
CA TYR A 182 -4.80 -1.26 10.42
C TYR A 182 -3.63 -2.18 10.04
N ASP A 183 -2.40 -1.71 10.22
CA ASP A 183 -1.18 -2.46 9.93
C ASP A 183 -1.04 -3.70 10.82
N GLU A 184 -1.28 -3.54 12.14
CA GLU A 184 -1.26 -4.67 13.08
C GLU A 184 -2.34 -5.70 12.74
N ILE A 185 -3.56 -5.25 12.44
CA ILE A 185 -4.68 -6.12 12.09
C ILE A 185 -4.38 -6.88 10.79
N ARG A 186 -3.81 -6.21 9.77
CA ARG A 186 -3.42 -6.83 8.50
C ARG A 186 -2.39 -7.94 8.67
N LEU A 187 -1.31 -7.68 9.40
CA LEU A 187 -0.25 -8.65 9.62
C LEU A 187 -0.73 -9.88 10.39
N VAL A 188 -1.51 -9.67 11.45
CA VAL A 188 -2.08 -10.78 12.24
C VAL A 188 -3.06 -11.58 11.39
N ARG A 189 -3.88 -10.94 10.54
CA ARG A 189 -4.79 -11.62 9.61
C ARG A 189 -4.03 -12.49 8.61
N ALA A 190 -2.99 -11.95 7.96
CA ALA A 190 -2.19 -12.70 6.99
C ALA A 190 -1.53 -13.93 7.65
N TRP A 191 -0.98 -13.75 8.85
CA TRP A 191 -0.43 -14.86 9.63
C TRP A 191 -1.49 -15.89 10.04
N TRP A 192 -2.68 -15.44 10.46
CA TRP A 192 -3.79 -16.30 10.85
C TRP A 192 -4.31 -17.14 9.68
N ARG A 193 -4.50 -16.54 8.50
CA ARG A 193 -4.91 -17.25 7.28
C ARG A 193 -3.92 -18.35 6.91
N ARG A 194 -2.62 -18.10 7.06
CA ARG A 194 -1.59 -19.12 6.86
C ARG A 194 -1.73 -20.26 7.88
N LYS A 195 -1.85 -19.93 9.17
CA LYS A 195 -1.99 -20.91 10.27
C LYS A 195 -3.30 -21.70 10.23
N ALA A 196 -4.36 -21.14 9.65
CA ALA A 196 -5.66 -21.78 9.47
C ALA A 196 -5.72 -22.65 8.20
N SER A 197 -4.77 -22.48 7.27
CA SER A 197 -4.67 -23.27 6.03
C SER A 197 -3.72 -24.48 6.15
N VAL A 198 -3.19 -24.74 7.34
CA VAL A 198 -2.37 -25.91 7.72
C VAL A 198 -3.14 -26.72 8.74
#